data_AF-A0A3B0Z6C2-F1
#
_entry.id   AF-A0A3B0Z6C2-F1
#
_cell.length_a   1.000
_cell.length_b   1.000
_cell.length_c   1.000
_cell.angle_alpha   90.00
_cell.angle_beta   90.00
_cell.angle_gamma   90.00
#
_symmetry.space_group_name_H-M   'P 1'
#
loop_
_entity.id
_entity.type
_entity.pdbx_description
1 polymer ?
#
loop_
_entity_poly.entity_id
_entity_poly.type
_entity_poly.pdbx_seq_one_letter_code
_entity_poly.pdbx_strand_id
1 'polypeptide(L)'
;AAATVLAAIDAGVDAVDAAMDSFSGLTSQPNLGSIVEALRNTERDTGIDPSTVRQFSDYWESVRLQYAAFEADLKAGASEVYLHEMPGGQFTNLKEQARSLGLSERWHEVAQTYADVNQMFGDIVKVTPSSKVVGDMTLAMVSAGLTRADVENPDKEISFPDSVVGFFKGELGQPPGGFPKNLQAKILKGETALTVRPGSVLPDRDLVADRKAATKAAGREITDEEFNSYLMYPKVFADFTARQEEYGPVSSLPTPQFFYGMKPGTEITVTIETGKTLVVRCLAIGETDDEGNVKVFFELNGQPRTAKVADRAAKSGANKHPKAEVGNPLHVAAPMPGVVSSLIVEVAQKVEAGDVLLTIEAMKMETAIHAEADGVVKKIITPVGTQIDAKDLMIELEV
;
A
#
# COMPACT_ATOMS: atom_id res chain seq x y z
N ALA A 1 -0.93 20.80 -16.46
CA ALA A 1 -0.98 19.59 -17.31
C ALA A 1 -1.53 19.89 -18.71
N ALA A 2 -2.81 20.23 -18.88
CA ALA A 2 -3.39 20.48 -20.22
C ALA A 2 -2.63 21.56 -21.03
N ALA A 3 -2.26 22.68 -20.39
CA ALA A 3 -1.43 23.71 -21.04
C ALA A 3 -0.06 23.17 -21.53
N THR A 4 0.58 22.31 -20.75
CA THR A 4 1.84 21.64 -21.14
C THR A 4 1.64 20.73 -22.34
N VAL A 5 0.52 19.98 -22.38
CA VAL A 5 0.17 19.12 -23.50
C VAL A 5 -0.08 19.92 -24.77
N LEU A 6 -0.86 21.01 -24.71
CA LEU A 6 -1.10 21.87 -25.87
C LEU A 6 0.20 22.49 -26.39
N ALA A 7 1.09 22.97 -25.50
CA ALA A 7 2.41 23.46 -25.90
C ALA A 7 3.28 22.38 -26.56
N ALA A 8 3.20 21.12 -26.10
CA ALA A 8 3.90 20.00 -26.73
C ALA A 8 3.33 19.67 -28.12
N ILE A 9 2.01 19.79 -28.31
CA ILE A 9 1.35 19.62 -29.61
C ILE A 9 1.78 20.71 -30.59
N ASP A 10 1.85 21.96 -30.14
CA ASP A 10 2.39 23.07 -30.94
C ASP A 10 3.85 22.83 -31.33
N ALA A 11 4.64 22.23 -30.43
CA ALA A 11 6.02 21.82 -30.69
C ALA A 11 6.15 20.56 -31.58
N GLY A 12 5.04 19.89 -31.88
CA GLY A 12 4.98 18.75 -32.79
C GLY A 12 5.20 17.38 -32.17
N VAL A 13 4.81 17.18 -30.91
CA VAL A 13 4.77 15.85 -30.30
C VAL A 13 3.83 14.91 -31.09
N ASP A 14 4.23 13.65 -31.24
CA ASP A 14 3.47 12.64 -31.99
C ASP A 14 2.29 12.07 -31.21
N ALA A 15 2.41 11.97 -29.88
CA ALA A 15 1.40 11.39 -29.00
C ALA A 15 1.47 11.98 -27.60
N VAL A 16 0.31 12.01 -26.92
CA VAL A 16 0.18 12.46 -25.53
C VAL A 16 -0.78 11.56 -24.78
N ASP A 17 -0.51 11.34 -23.49
CA ASP A 17 -1.41 10.61 -22.61
C ASP A 17 -2.45 11.53 -21.98
N ALA A 18 -3.70 11.11 -22.03
CA ALA A 18 -4.84 11.79 -21.43
C ALA A 18 -5.79 10.77 -20.80
N ALA A 19 -6.65 11.22 -19.89
CA ALA A 19 -7.66 10.37 -19.25
C ALA A 19 -9.08 10.83 -19.59
N MET A 20 -10.05 9.91 -19.52
CA MET A 20 -11.47 10.25 -19.61
C MET A 20 -11.81 11.33 -18.58
N ASP A 21 -12.70 12.26 -18.93
CA ASP A 21 -12.91 13.46 -18.12
C ASP A 21 -13.26 13.12 -16.66
N SER A 22 -14.10 12.11 -16.45
CA SER A 22 -14.50 11.60 -15.13
C SER A 22 -13.39 10.90 -14.31
N PHE A 23 -12.23 10.60 -14.88
CA PHE A 23 -11.04 10.03 -14.20
C PHE A 23 -9.78 10.89 -14.35
N SER A 24 -9.91 12.11 -14.85
CA SER A 24 -8.80 13.00 -15.18
C SER A 24 -8.58 14.11 -14.14
N GLY A 25 -7.47 14.82 -14.27
CA GLY A 25 -7.11 15.96 -13.43
C GLY A 25 -6.48 15.58 -12.09
N LEU A 26 -6.10 16.60 -11.31
CA LEU A 26 -5.39 16.45 -10.04
C LEU A 26 -4.09 15.65 -10.21
N THR A 27 -4.02 14.44 -9.64
CA THR A 27 -2.88 13.52 -9.75
C THR A 27 -3.00 12.54 -10.92
N SER A 28 -4.10 12.60 -11.66
CA SER A 28 -4.31 11.88 -12.91
C SER A 28 -3.87 12.72 -14.12
N GLN A 29 -3.99 12.13 -15.29
CA GLN A 29 -3.65 12.67 -16.59
C GLN A 29 -4.62 13.82 -16.94
N PRO A 30 -4.26 14.72 -17.86
CA PRO A 30 -5.15 15.80 -18.29
C PRO A 30 -6.42 15.29 -18.98
N ASN A 31 -7.47 16.09 -18.92
CA ASN A 31 -8.81 15.79 -19.45
C ASN A 31 -8.76 15.59 -20.97
N LEU A 32 -9.06 14.37 -21.43
CA LEU A 32 -9.08 14.02 -22.85
C LEU A 32 -10.11 14.84 -23.62
N GLY A 33 -11.32 14.99 -23.11
CA GLY A 33 -12.39 15.72 -23.79
C GLY A 33 -12.04 17.20 -23.98
N SER A 34 -11.36 17.80 -22.99
CA SER A 34 -10.89 19.19 -23.09
C SER A 34 -9.78 19.36 -24.12
N ILE A 35 -8.85 18.40 -24.21
CA ILE A 35 -7.79 18.43 -25.24
C ILE A 35 -8.40 18.27 -26.63
N VAL A 36 -9.31 17.31 -26.82
CA VAL A 36 -10.01 17.07 -28.09
C VAL A 36 -10.75 18.32 -28.55
N GLU A 37 -11.52 18.97 -27.67
CA GLU A 37 -12.26 20.19 -28.05
C GLU A 37 -11.31 21.37 -28.33
N ALA A 38 -10.21 21.51 -27.58
CA ALA A 38 -9.24 22.59 -27.79
C ALA A 38 -8.53 22.50 -29.16
N LEU A 39 -8.33 21.29 -29.68
CA LEU A 39 -7.68 21.05 -30.97
C LEU A 39 -8.66 21.06 -32.15
N ARG A 40 -9.96 21.12 -31.89
CA ARG A 40 -11.00 21.03 -32.91
C ARG A 40 -10.91 22.19 -33.90
N ASN A 41 -10.96 21.88 -35.20
CA ASN A 41 -10.80 22.82 -36.30
C ASN A 41 -9.41 23.48 -36.38
N THR A 42 -8.40 22.88 -35.77
CA THR A 42 -6.99 23.27 -35.94
C THR A 42 -6.27 22.35 -36.92
N GLU A 43 -5.04 22.67 -37.31
CA GLU A 43 -4.20 21.76 -38.12
C GLU A 43 -3.84 20.47 -37.36
N ARG A 44 -3.98 20.46 -36.03
CA ARG A 44 -3.70 19.33 -35.14
C ARG A 44 -5.00 18.69 -34.62
N ASP A 45 -6.11 18.83 -35.34
CA ASP A 45 -7.37 18.19 -34.98
C ASP A 45 -7.20 16.67 -34.79
N THR A 46 -7.71 16.15 -33.68
CA THR A 46 -7.59 14.73 -33.33
C THR A 46 -8.45 13.82 -34.20
N GLY A 47 -9.51 14.35 -34.82
CA GLY A 47 -10.52 13.56 -35.54
C GLY A 47 -11.41 12.70 -34.64
N ILE A 48 -11.26 12.79 -33.31
CA ILE A 48 -12.07 12.06 -32.33
C ILE A 48 -13.41 12.79 -32.16
N ASP A 49 -14.52 12.05 -32.26
CA ASP A 49 -15.85 12.61 -32.03
C ASP A 49 -16.05 13.00 -30.56
N PRO A 50 -16.26 14.29 -30.23
CA PRO A 50 -16.50 14.73 -28.86
C PRO A 50 -17.75 14.12 -28.23
N SER A 51 -18.75 13.74 -29.03
CA SER A 51 -19.98 13.12 -28.52
C SER A 51 -19.70 11.73 -27.96
N THR A 52 -18.84 10.96 -28.62
CA THR A 52 -18.36 9.66 -28.18
C THR A 52 -17.55 9.80 -26.89
N VAL A 53 -16.63 10.78 -26.79
CA VAL A 53 -15.83 11.01 -25.57
C VAL A 53 -16.73 11.27 -24.35
N ARG A 54 -17.77 12.10 -24.50
CA ARG A 54 -18.72 12.39 -23.42
C ARG A 54 -19.48 11.13 -22.97
N GLN A 55 -19.97 10.31 -23.90
CA GLN A 55 -20.67 9.06 -23.56
C GLN A 55 -19.79 8.09 -22.76
N PHE A 56 -18.51 7.95 -23.11
CA PHE A 56 -17.56 7.15 -22.32
C PHE A 56 -17.32 7.79 -20.94
N SER A 57 -17.21 9.11 -20.87
CA SER A 57 -17.05 9.81 -19.59
C SER A 57 -18.25 9.60 -18.65
N ASP A 58 -19.48 9.66 -19.16
CA ASP A 58 -20.72 9.43 -18.39
C ASP A 58 -20.76 8.03 -17.76
N TYR A 59 -20.34 7.00 -18.53
CA TYR A 59 -20.19 5.65 -18.01
C TYR A 59 -19.19 5.59 -16.86
N TRP A 60 -18.01 6.17 -17.07
CA TRP A 60 -16.94 6.14 -16.07
C TRP A 60 -17.26 6.98 -14.84
N GLU A 61 -18.02 8.06 -14.97
CA GLU A 61 -18.54 8.83 -13.83
C GLU A 61 -19.41 7.93 -12.94
N SER A 62 -20.32 7.17 -13.55
CA SER A 62 -21.19 6.23 -12.83
C SER A 62 -20.41 5.08 -12.17
N VAL A 63 -19.35 4.58 -12.83
CA VAL A 63 -18.46 3.55 -12.26
C VAL A 63 -17.65 4.11 -11.08
N ARG A 64 -17.08 5.31 -11.21
CA ARG A 64 -16.23 5.95 -10.19
C ARG A 64 -16.96 6.11 -8.86
N LEU A 65 -18.26 6.41 -8.87
CA LEU A 65 -19.09 6.49 -7.65
C LEU A 65 -19.07 5.21 -6.80
N GLN A 66 -18.85 4.05 -7.42
CA GLN A 66 -18.79 2.76 -6.72
C GLN A 66 -17.48 2.60 -5.93
N TYR A 67 -16.46 3.41 -6.23
CA TYR A 67 -15.15 3.44 -5.60
C TYR A 67 -14.97 4.62 -4.63
N ALA A 68 -16.05 5.27 -4.20
CA ALA A 68 -16.01 6.45 -3.34
C ALA A 68 -15.15 6.27 -2.06
N ALA A 69 -15.08 5.05 -1.51
CA ALA A 69 -14.25 4.73 -0.34
C ALA A 69 -12.74 4.83 -0.59
N PHE A 70 -12.31 4.91 -1.86
CA PHE A 70 -10.91 4.95 -2.29
C PHE A 70 -10.53 6.30 -2.94
N GLU A 71 -11.43 7.28 -2.93
CA GLU A 71 -11.13 8.61 -3.45
C GLU A 71 -10.04 9.28 -2.63
N ALA A 72 -9.06 9.86 -3.32
CA ALA A 72 -8.11 10.75 -2.67
C ALA A 72 -8.85 12.04 -2.28
N ASP A 73 -8.75 12.48 -1.04
CA ASP A 73 -9.35 13.75 -0.55
C ASP A 73 -8.56 14.96 -1.07
N LEU A 74 -8.50 15.09 -2.40
CA LEU A 74 -7.87 16.16 -3.14
C LEU A 74 -8.95 16.93 -3.89
N LYS A 75 -9.06 18.22 -3.58
CA LYS A 75 -10.10 19.10 -4.13
C LYS A 75 -9.59 20.00 -5.25
N ALA A 76 -8.27 20.17 -5.36
CA ALA A 76 -7.62 21.04 -6.32
C ALA A 76 -6.18 20.58 -6.60
N GLY A 77 -5.64 21.02 -7.74
CA GLY A 77 -4.22 20.88 -8.02
C GLY A 77 -3.39 21.79 -7.11
N ALA A 78 -2.14 21.41 -6.86
CA ALA A 78 -1.21 22.18 -6.02
C ALA A 78 0.11 22.40 -6.76
N SER A 79 0.58 23.64 -6.83
CA SER A 79 1.90 23.97 -7.36
C SER A 79 3.05 23.55 -6.44
N GLU A 80 2.74 23.10 -5.21
CA GLU A 80 3.70 22.52 -4.27
C GLU A 80 4.49 21.34 -4.88
N VAL A 81 3.94 20.69 -5.92
CA VAL A 81 4.65 19.67 -6.69
C VAL A 81 5.98 20.16 -7.29
N TYR A 82 6.11 21.46 -7.60
CA TYR A 82 7.37 22.04 -8.09
C TYR A 82 8.40 22.29 -6.99
N LEU A 83 8.03 22.11 -5.72
CA LEU A 83 8.93 22.08 -4.58
C LEU A 83 9.37 20.64 -4.28
N HIS A 84 8.40 19.77 -4.00
CA HIS A 84 8.69 18.43 -3.47
C HIS A 84 8.88 17.36 -4.55
N GLU A 85 8.38 17.60 -5.76
CA GLU A 85 8.55 16.71 -6.92
C GLU A 85 8.12 15.25 -6.64
N MET A 86 7.09 15.05 -5.82
CA MET A 86 6.55 13.72 -5.55
C MET A 86 5.70 13.31 -6.76
N PRO A 87 5.93 12.12 -7.33
CA PRO A 87 5.01 11.56 -8.32
C PRO A 87 3.60 11.38 -7.74
N GLY A 88 2.58 11.35 -8.59
CA GLY A 88 1.17 11.28 -8.16
C GLY A 88 0.89 10.16 -7.15
N GLY A 89 1.31 8.93 -7.46
CA GLY A 89 1.14 7.79 -6.55
C GLY A 89 1.94 7.90 -5.24
N GLN A 90 3.12 8.52 -5.27
CA GLN A 90 3.89 8.78 -4.05
C GLN A 90 3.18 9.80 -3.17
N PHE A 91 2.63 10.87 -3.76
CA PHE A 91 1.95 11.93 -3.03
C PHE A 91 0.73 11.39 -2.28
N THR A 92 -0.14 10.62 -2.93
CA THR A 92 -1.32 10.03 -2.27
C THR A 92 -0.93 9.02 -1.20
N ASN A 93 0.04 8.14 -1.47
CA ASN A 93 0.53 7.17 -0.49
C ASN A 93 1.15 7.84 0.74
N LEU A 94 2.02 8.83 0.53
CA LEU A 94 2.72 9.52 1.62
C LEU A 94 1.76 10.33 2.49
N LYS A 95 0.71 10.90 1.89
CA LYS A 95 -0.34 11.62 2.63
C LYS A 95 -1.12 10.69 3.55
N GLU A 96 -1.46 9.50 3.06
CA GLU A 96 -2.12 8.47 3.87
C GLU A 96 -1.20 7.92 4.98
N GLN A 97 0.09 7.70 4.67
CA GLN A 97 1.09 7.31 5.66
C GLN A 97 1.29 8.38 6.74
N ALA A 98 1.46 9.65 6.36
CA ALA A 98 1.54 10.77 7.29
C ALA A 98 0.29 10.86 8.18
N ARG A 99 -0.90 10.60 7.62
CA ARG A 99 -2.14 10.54 8.41
C ARG A 99 -2.12 9.41 9.43
N SER A 100 -1.67 8.21 9.05
CA SER A 100 -1.57 7.07 9.99
C SER A 100 -0.60 7.33 11.15
N LEU A 101 0.40 8.19 10.94
CA LEU A 101 1.38 8.62 11.95
C LEU A 101 0.96 9.87 12.74
N GLY A 102 -0.23 10.41 12.50
CA GLY A 102 -0.70 11.64 13.15
C GLY A 102 0.01 12.92 12.68
N LEU A 103 0.66 12.88 11.51
CA LEU A 103 1.39 14.00 10.90
C LEU A 103 0.58 14.78 9.86
N SER A 104 -0.74 14.55 9.76
CA SER A 104 -1.60 15.22 8.77
C SER A 104 -1.51 16.75 8.82
N GLU A 105 -1.55 17.32 10.02
CA GLU A 105 -1.46 18.78 10.24
C GLU A 105 -0.08 19.36 9.93
N ARG A 106 0.94 18.49 9.81
CA ARG A 106 2.34 18.83 9.49
C ARG A 106 2.67 18.54 8.02
N TRP A 107 1.67 18.43 7.14
CA TRP A 107 1.89 18.08 5.72
C TRP A 107 2.92 18.98 5.02
N HIS A 108 2.86 20.30 5.23
CA HIS A 108 3.81 21.23 4.59
C HIS A 108 5.25 21.02 5.07
N GLU A 109 5.44 20.58 6.32
CA GLU A 109 6.75 20.18 6.84
C GLU A 109 7.22 18.88 6.18
N VAL A 110 6.33 17.92 5.99
CA VAL A 110 6.62 16.68 5.23
C VAL A 110 7.02 17.01 3.80
N ALA A 111 6.29 17.91 3.11
CA ALA A 111 6.60 18.31 1.74
C ALA A 111 7.97 19.00 1.62
N GLN A 112 8.29 19.94 2.52
CA GLN A 112 9.59 20.59 2.56
C GLN A 112 10.71 19.59 2.88
N THR A 113 10.51 18.73 3.89
CA THR A 113 11.51 17.73 4.28
C THR A 113 11.76 16.74 3.13
N TYR A 114 10.74 16.39 2.34
CA TYR A 114 10.91 15.54 1.16
C TYR A 114 11.82 16.19 0.09
N ALA A 115 11.68 17.50 -0.13
CA ALA A 115 12.58 18.25 -0.99
C ALA A 115 14.00 18.29 -0.42
N ASP A 116 14.15 18.49 0.89
CA ASP A 116 15.45 18.53 1.57
C ASP A 116 16.16 17.16 1.50
N VAL A 117 15.41 16.06 1.66
CA VAL A 117 15.93 14.69 1.52
C VAL A 117 16.38 14.44 0.08
N ASN A 118 15.64 14.89 -0.93
CA ASN A 118 16.06 14.75 -2.32
C ASN A 118 17.43 15.42 -2.54
N GLN A 119 17.59 16.65 -2.06
CA GLN A 119 18.87 17.38 -2.16
C GLN A 119 19.98 16.73 -1.33
N MET A 120 19.66 16.18 -0.16
CA MET A 120 20.58 15.43 0.69
C MET A 120 21.07 14.14 0.01
N PHE A 121 20.22 13.49 -0.79
CA PHE A 121 20.57 12.26 -1.53
C PHE A 121 21.28 12.52 -2.86
N GLY A 122 21.54 13.79 -3.20
CA GLY A 122 22.27 14.16 -4.42
C GLY A 122 21.37 14.49 -5.62
N ASP A 123 20.13 14.92 -5.36
CA ASP A 123 19.14 15.32 -6.37
C ASP A 123 18.80 14.20 -7.37
N ILE A 124 18.04 13.22 -6.87
CA ILE A 124 17.78 11.98 -7.61
C ILE A 124 16.51 12.06 -8.44
N VAL A 125 16.44 11.21 -9.46
CA VAL A 125 15.16 10.94 -10.16
C VAL A 125 14.25 10.16 -9.22
N LYS A 126 13.05 10.70 -8.97
CA LYS A 126 12.07 10.14 -8.03
C LYS A 126 10.91 9.51 -8.78
N VAL A 127 10.92 8.18 -8.86
CA VAL A 127 9.83 7.33 -9.36
C VAL A 127 9.84 6.04 -8.53
N THR A 128 8.80 5.21 -8.60
CA THR A 128 8.84 3.93 -7.87
C THR A 128 10.05 3.09 -8.34
N PRO A 129 10.91 2.59 -7.44
CA PRO A 129 10.86 2.68 -5.98
C PRO A 129 11.68 3.82 -5.31
N SER A 130 12.51 4.60 -6.03
CA SER A 130 13.30 5.70 -5.44
C SER A 130 12.47 6.79 -4.75
N SER A 131 11.26 7.07 -5.24
CA SER A 131 10.35 8.01 -4.59
C SER A 131 9.92 7.56 -3.19
N LYS A 132 9.81 6.23 -2.98
CA LYS A 132 9.54 5.63 -1.67
C LYS A 132 10.73 5.82 -0.75
N VAL A 133 11.95 5.64 -1.22
CA VAL A 133 13.19 5.83 -0.44
C VAL A 133 13.24 7.23 0.18
N VAL A 134 12.96 8.25 -0.64
CA VAL A 134 12.87 9.64 -0.17
C VAL A 134 11.72 9.81 0.83
N GLY A 135 10.57 9.18 0.56
CA GLY A 135 9.38 9.23 1.43
C GLY A 135 9.60 8.62 2.81
N ASP A 136 10.18 7.43 2.87
CA ASP A 136 10.46 6.73 4.12
C ASP A 136 11.46 7.53 4.97
N MET A 137 12.52 8.08 4.36
CA MET A 137 13.46 8.96 5.06
C MET A 137 12.78 10.24 5.57
N THR A 138 11.89 10.83 4.75
CA THR A 138 11.13 12.03 5.12
C THR A 138 10.29 11.78 6.37
N LEU A 139 9.52 10.69 6.39
CA LEU A 139 8.69 10.35 7.55
C LEU A 139 9.53 10.06 8.78
N ALA A 140 10.67 9.37 8.63
CA ALA A 140 11.60 9.13 9.74
C ALA A 140 12.12 10.46 10.31
N MET A 141 12.55 11.40 9.46
CA MET A 141 13.04 12.70 9.90
C MET A 141 11.98 13.54 10.61
N VAL A 142 10.78 13.68 10.03
CA VAL A 142 9.70 14.50 10.59
C VAL A 142 9.19 13.91 11.91
N SER A 143 9.10 12.57 12.00
CA SER A 143 8.65 11.88 13.21
C SER A 143 9.65 12.04 14.35
N ALA A 144 10.95 11.96 14.06
CA ALA A 144 12.03 12.09 15.04
C ALA A 144 12.47 13.56 15.30
N GLY A 145 11.88 14.54 14.60
CA GLY A 145 12.26 15.95 14.71
C GLY A 145 13.69 16.23 14.22
N LEU A 146 14.16 15.48 13.23
CA LEU A 146 15.52 15.58 12.69
C LEU A 146 15.58 16.57 11.53
N THR A 147 16.62 17.41 11.55
CA THR A 147 16.96 18.28 10.41
C THR A 147 17.91 17.57 9.44
N ARG A 148 18.07 18.11 8.23
CA ARG A 148 19.11 17.63 7.29
C ARG A 148 20.51 17.66 7.91
N ALA A 149 20.84 18.74 8.63
CA ALA A 149 22.13 18.90 9.29
C ALA A 149 22.39 17.81 10.35
N ASP A 150 21.34 17.39 11.06
CA ASP A 150 21.43 16.27 12.00
C ASP A 150 21.79 14.96 11.31
N VAL A 151 21.20 14.71 10.14
CA VAL A 151 21.46 13.49 9.36
C VAL A 151 22.86 13.51 8.74
N GLU A 152 23.30 14.66 8.24
CA GLU A 152 24.63 14.81 7.63
C GLU A 152 25.77 14.88 8.67
N ASN A 153 25.48 15.18 9.93
CA ASN A 153 26.47 15.23 11.01
C ASN A 153 27.06 13.82 11.27
N PRO A 154 28.38 13.59 11.09
CA PRO A 154 29.00 12.28 11.29
C PRO A 154 28.93 11.79 12.74
N ASP A 155 28.83 12.69 13.72
CA ASP A 155 28.86 12.36 15.15
C ASP A 155 27.46 12.04 15.72
N LYS A 156 26.40 12.22 14.92
CA LYS A 156 25.02 11.92 15.34
C LYS A 156 24.58 10.57 14.78
N GLU A 157 24.32 9.62 15.67
CA GLU A 157 23.73 8.33 15.29
C GLU A 157 22.29 8.51 14.76
N ILE A 158 22.00 7.84 13.66
CA ILE A 158 20.70 7.87 12.97
C ILE A 158 20.33 6.43 12.62
N SER A 159 19.11 6.03 12.96
CA SER A 159 18.52 4.79 12.42
C SER A 159 17.90 5.10 11.06
N PHE A 160 18.41 4.47 10.01
CA PHE A 160 17.95 4.67 8.64
C PHE A 160 16.93 3.59 8.26
N PRO A 161 15.83 3.94 7.56
CA PRO A 161 14.91 2.95 7.01
C PRO A 161 15.61 1.97 6.05
N ASP A 162 15.18 0.72 6.01
CA ASP A 162 15.77 -0.32 5.15
C ASP A 162 15.78 0.07 3.66
N SER A 163 14.76 0.79 3.20
CA SER A 163 14.69 1.29 1.82
C SER A 163 15.82 2.28 1.50
N VAL A 164 16.24 3.08 2.47
CA VAL A 164 17.39 4.01 2.36
C VAL A 164 18.68 3.22 2.35
N VAL A 165 18.85 2.27 3.27
CA VAL A 165 20.05 1.42 3.31
C VAL A 165 20.22 0.66 1.99
N GLY A 166 19.17 -0.02 1.50
CA GLY A 166 19.19 -0.75 0.22
C GLY A 166 19.47 0.16 -0.98
N PHE A 167 18.90 1.37 -1.01
CA PHE A 167 19.22 2.36 -2.05
C PHE A 167 20.71 2.73 -2.05
N PHE A 168 21.27 3.10 -0.89
CA PHE A 168 22.68 3.48 -0.77
C PHE A 168 23.63 2.29 -0.94
N LYS A 169 23.15 1.06 -0.75
CA LYS A 169 23.85 -0.18 -1.09
C LYS A 169 23.86 -0.47 -2.59
N GLY A 170 23.13 0.31 -3.40
CA GLY A 170 23.08 0.20 -4.84
C GLY A 170 22.09 -0.83 -5.37
N GLU A 171 21.17 -1.35 -4.52
CA GLU A 171 20.20 -2.38 -4.90
C GLU A 171 19.14 -1.89 -5.88
N LEU A 172 18.97 -0.57 -6.00
CA LEU A 172 18.09 0.09 -6.98
C LEU A 172 18.84 0.59 -8.21
N GLY A 173 20.13 0.27 -8.33
CA GLY A 173 21.02 0.79 -9.37
C GLY A 173 21.82 2.01 -8.92
N GLN A 174 22.36 2.74 -9.89
CA GLN A 174 23.23 3.90 -9.64
C GLN A 174 22.50 5.21 -10.00
N PRO A 175 22.41 6.19 -9.11
CA PRO A 175 21.84 7.49 -9.44
C PRO A 175 22.76 8.27 -10.38
N PRO A 176 22.20 9.18 -11.22
CA PRO A 176 23.00 10.14 -11.96
C PRO A 176 23.92 10.92 -11.00
N GLY A 177 25.20 11.06 -11.34
CA GLY A 177 26.18 11.74 -10.48
C GLY A 177 26.72 10.90 -9.31
N GLY A 178 26.16 9.71 -9.04
CA GLY A 178 26.57 8.82 -7.96
C GLY A 178 26.06 9.25 -6.58
N PHE A 179 26.46 8.51 -5.54
CA PHE A 179 26.01 8.77 -4.17
C PHE A 179 26.90 9.81 -3.45
N PRO A 180 26.33 10.66 -2.57
CA PRO A 180 27.11 11.49 -1.65
C PRO A 180 27.96 10.62 -0.72
N LYS A 181 29.29 10.60 -0.93
CA LYS A 181 30.20 9.60 -0.31
C LYS A 181 30.15 9.55 1.21
N ASN A 182 30.13 10.70 1.87
CA ASN A 182 30.12 10.77 3.35
C ASN A 182 28.82 10.21 3.91
N LEU A 183 27.70 10.53 3.28
CA LEU A 183 26.37 10.03 3.67
C LEU A 183 26.25 8.53 3.40
N GLN A 184 26.72 8.06 2.25
CA GLN A 184 26.75 6.64 1.91
C GLN A 184 27.58 5.85 2.94
N ALA A 185 28.78 6.33 3.29
CA ALA A 185 29.61 5.68 4.31
C ALA A 185 28.93 5.62 5.68
N LYS A 186 28.24 6.70 6.08
CA LYS A 186 27.47 6.75 7.33
C LYS A 186 26.31 5.75 7.34
N ILE A 187 25.55 5.67 6.25
CA ILE A 187 24.38 4.78 6.14
C ILE A 187 24.81 3.32 6.13
N LEU A 188 25.87 2.98 5.38
CA LEU A 188 26.30 1.60 5.18
C LEU A 188 27.13 1.03 6.32
N LYS A 189 27.67 1.86 7.22
CA LYS A 189 28.44 1.42 8.40
C LYS A 189 29.54 0.37 8.08
N GLY A 190 30.17 0.50 6.91
CA GLY A 190 31.22 -0.40 6.43
C GLY A 190 30.77 -1.52 5.49
N GLU A 191 29.47 -1.64 5.20
CA GLU A 191 28.98 -2.55 4.15
C GLU A 191 29.44 -2.13 2.74
N THR A 192 29.72 -3.12 1.90
CA THR A 192 30.13 -2.89 0.50
C THR A 192 28.91 -2.59 -0.37
N ALA A 193 28.91 -1.42 -0.99
CA ALA A 193 27.90 -1.05 -1.99
C ALA A 193 28.13 -1.76 -3.34
N LEU A 194 27.05 -2.14 -4.01
CA LEU A 194 27.06 -2.59 -5.39
C LEU A 194 27.34 -1.41 -6.33
N THR A 195 28.20 -1.64 -7.33
CA THR A 195 28.47 -0.67 -8.42
C THR A 195 28.03 -1.19 -9.79
N VAL A 196 27.52 -2.42 -9.84
CA VAL A 196 27.04 -3.09 -11.05
C VAL A 196 25.52 -3.16 -11.05
N ARG A 197 24.92 -3.61 -12.15
CA ARG A 197 23.47 -3.82 -12.23
C ARG A 197 23.07 -4.88 -11.18
N PRO A 198 22.15 -4.62 -10.25
CA PRO A 198 21.82 -5.55 -9.16
C PRO A 198 21.47 -6.97 -9.63
N GLY A 199 20.72 -7.09 -10.74
CA GLY A 199 20.39 -8.38 -11.32
C GLY A 199 21.55 -9.18 -11.91
N SER A 200 22.78 -8.64 -11.99
CA SER A 200 23.96 -9.39 -12.46
C SER A 200 24.68 -10.16 -11.36
N VAL A 201 24.36 -9.89 -10.09
CA VAL A 201 24.93 -10.60 -8.93
C VAL A 201 23.96 -11.61 -8.32
N LEU A 202 22.73 -11.65 -8.83
CA LEU A 202 21.75 -12.64 -8.42
C LEU A 202 22.11 -14.02 -8.98
N PRO A 203 21.99 -15.09 -8.19
CA PRO A 203 22.16 -16.45 -8.70
C PRO A 203 21.03 -16.79 -9.67
N ASP A 204 21.32 -17.70 -10.60
CA ASP A 204 20.31 -18.29 -11.47
C ASP A 204 19.25 -19.02 -10.62
N ARG A 205 17.99 -18.86 -11.01
CA ARG A 205 16.87 -19.54 -10.36
C ARG A 205 16.66 -20.92 -10.98
N ASP A 206 16.35 -21.91 -10.14
CA ASP A 206 15.85 -23.20 -10.60
C ASP A 206 14.35 -23.10 -10.89
N LEU A 207 14.02 -22.80 -12.15
CA LEU A 207 12.63 -22.63 -12.60
C LEU A 207 11.80 -23.92 -12.50
N VAL A 208 12.44 -25.10 -12.50
CA VAL A 208 11.74 -26.38 -12.35
C VAL A 208 11.32 -26.56 -10.90
N ALA A 209 12.23 -26.28 -9.96
CA ALA A 209 11.93 -26.30 -8.54
C ALA A 209 10.90 -25.21 -8.16
N ASP A 210 11.06 -24.00 -8.66
CA ASP A 210 10.11 -22.88 -8.43
C ASP A 210 8.71 -23.24 -8.95
N ARG A 211 8.60 -23.83 -10.15
CA ARG A 211 7.29 -24.24 -10.68
C ARG A 211 6.65 -25.31 -9.81
N LYS A 212 7.42 -26.29 -9.35
CA LYS A 212 6.92 -27.32 -8.43
C LYS A 212 6.40 -26.71 -7.12
N ALA A 213 7.09 -25.70 -6.58
CA ALA A 213 6.65 -24.98 -5.40
C ALA A 213 5.36 -24.18 -5.66
N ALA A 214 5.27 -23.50 -6.80
CA ALA A 214 4.10 -22.74 -7.23
C ALA A 214 2.86 -23.65 -7.42
N THR A 215 3.00 -24.77 -8.13
CA THR A 215 1.94 -25.77 -8.32
C THR A 215 1.47 -26.33 -6.97
N LYS A 216 2.41 -26.61 -6.05
CA LYS A 216 2.07 -27.06 -4.70
C LYS A 216 1.29 -25.99 -3.91
N ALA A 217 1.69 -24.73 -4.00
CA ALA A 217 1.01 -23.61 -3.34
C ALA A 217 -0.40 -23.38 -3.92
N ALA A 218 -0.58 -23.57 -5.22
CA ALA A 218 -1.87 -23.45 -5.89
C ALA A 218 -2.80 -24.66 -5.66
N GLY A 219 -2.25 -25.82 -5.26
CA GLY A 219 -3.02 -27.07 -5.10
C GLY A 219 -3.52 -27.68 -6.43
N ARG A 220 -3.12 -27.11 -7.58
CA ARG A 220 -3.51 -27.53 -8.92
C ARG A 220 -2.42 -27.20 -9.93
N GLU A 221 -2.54 -27.75 -11.14
CA GLU A 221 -1.75 -27.30 -12.28
C GLU A 221 -1.96 -25.81 -12.54
N ILE A 222 -0.87 -25.13 -12.92
CA ILE A 222 -0.82 -23.67 -13.12
C ILE A 222 -0.40 -23.34 -14.55
N THR A 223 -0.89 -22.22 -15.07
CA THR A 223 -0.45 -21.71 -16.37
C THR A 223 0.92 -21.02 -16.28
N ASP A 224 1.48 -20.63 -17.42
CA ASP A 224 2.73 -19.86 -17.45
C ASP A 224 2.55 -18.44 -16.89
N GLU A 225 1.39 -17.82 -17.08
CA GLU A 225 1.05 -16.53 -16.49
C GLU A 225 0.98 -16.60 -14.96
N GLU A 226 0.39 -17.68 -14.43
CA GLU A 226 0.34 -17.93 -12.99
C GLU A 226 1.73 -18.23 -12.42
N PHE A 227 2.54 -18.99 -13.15
CA PHE A 227 3.92 -19.22 -12.76
C PHE A 227 4.74 -17.91 -12.73
N ASN A 228 4.59 -17.05 -13.73
CA ASN A 228 5.20 -15.72 -13.72
C ASN A 228 4.71 -14.86 -12.56
N SER A 229 3.42 -14.94 -12.21
CA SER A 229 2.85 -14.25 -11.05
C SER A 229 3.49 -14.73 -9.75
N TYR A 230 3.69 -16.04 -9.60
CA TYR A 230 4.42 -16.62 -8.47
C TYR A 230 5.88 -16.15 -8.43
N LEU A 231 6.59 -16.14 -9.55
CA LEU A 231 8.00 -15.70 -9.60
C LEU A 231 8.15 -14.22 -9.16
N MET A 232 7.17 -13.37 -9.47
CA MET A 232 7.18 -11.97 -9.04
C MET A 232 6.74 -11.79 -7.59
N TYR A 233 5.69 -12.51 -7.14
CA TYR A 233 5.09 -12.34 -5.82
C TYR A 233 4.68 -13.68 -5.18
N PRO A 234 5.62 -14.50 -4.67
CA PRO A 234 5.33 -15.86 -4.20
C PRO A 234 4.26 -15.94 -3.10
N LYS A 235 4.37 -15.08 -2.08
CA LYS A 235 3.42 -15.01 -0.94
C LYS A 235 2.03 -14.55 -1.42
N VAL A 236 1.98 -13.46 -2.19
CA VAL A 236 0.72 -12.91 -2.72
C VAL A 236 0.02 -13.91 -3.62
N PHE A 237 0.76 -14.63 -4.45
CA PHE A 237 0.22 -15.69 -5.30
C PHE A 237 -0.40 -16.81 -4.44
N ALA A 238 0.32 -17.32 -3.44
CA ALA A 238 -0.19 -18.37 -2.56
C ALA A 238 -1.44 -17.94 -1.79
N ASP A 239 -1.45 -16.71 -1.27
CA ASP A 239 -2.62 -16.15 -0.59
C ASP A 239 -3.80 -15.98 -1.57
N PHE A 240 -3.53 -15.50 -2.79
CA PHE A 240 -4.53 -15.35 -3.83
C PHE A 240 -5.15 -16.69 -4.24
N THR A 241 -4.35 -17.74 -4.44
CA THR A 241 -4.86 -19.07 -4.79
C THR A 241 -5.69 -19.66 -3.67
N ALA A 242 -5.25 -19.54 -2.41
CA ALA A 242 -6.02 -19.98 -1.25
C ALA A 242 -7.37 -19.24 -1.15
N ARG A 243 -7.38 -17.92 -1.41
CA ARG A 243 -8.62 -17.13 -1.42
C ARG A 243 -9.54 -17.46 -2.59
N GLN A 244 -9.00 -17.76 -3.76
CA GLN A 244 -9.81 -18.26 -4.88
C GLN A 244 -10.42 -19.62 -4.57
N GLU A 245 -9.70 -20.51 -3.88
CA GLU A 245 -10.25 -21.80 -3.45
C GLU A 245 -11.39 -21.61 -2.42
N GLU A 246 -11.21 -20.70 -1.47
CA GLU A 246 -12.21 -20.43 -0.42
C GLU A 246 -13.48 -19.74 -0.95
N TYR A 247 -13.32 -18.69 -1.78
CA TYR A 247 -14.44 -17.82 -2.18
C TYR A 247 -14.86 -17.95 -3.64
N GLY A 248 -14.08 -18.64 -4.48
CA GLY A 248 -14.32 -18.73 -5.92
C GLY A 248 -13.98 -17.44 -6.69
N PRO A 249 -14.52 -17.27 -7.92
CA PRO A 249 -14.18 -16.17 -8.82
C PRO A 249 -14.89 -14.87 -8.42
N VAL A 250 -14.42 -14.22 -7.34
CA VAL A 250 -15.01 -12.98 -6.81
C VAL A 250 -14.96 -11.80 -7.79
N SER A 251 -14.12 -11.85 -8.83
CA SER A 251 -14.09 -10.87 -9.92
C SER A 251 -15.37 -10.83 -10.75
N SER A 252 -16.19 -11.87 -10.70
CA SER A 252 -17.50 -11.90 -11.38
C SER A 252 -18.60 -11.15 -10.60
N LEU A 253 -18.33 -10.74 -9.36
CA LEU A 253 -19.30 -9.99 -8.55
C LEU A 253 -19.39 -8.54 -9.03
N PRO A 254 -20.59 -7.93 -9.02
CA PRO A 254 -20.67 -6.50 -9.24
C PRO A 254 -19.96 -5.74 -8.10
N THR A 255 -19.26 -4.65 -8.45
CA THR A 255 -18.38 -3.90 -7.55
C THR A 255 -19.01 -3.52 -6.20
N PRO A 256 -20.28 -3.05 -6.12
CA PRO A 256 -20.87 -2.72 -4.83
C PRO A 256 -21.03 -3.94 -3.92
N GLN A 257 -21.36 -5.11 -4.48
CA GLN A 257 -21.51 -6.35 -3.71
C GLN A 257 -20.17 -6.97 -3.34
N PHE A 258 -19.15 -6.78 -4.18
CA PHE A 258 -17.78 -7.13 -3.82
C PHE A 258 -17.31 -6.38 -2.57
N PHE A 259 -17.56 -5.08 -2.48
CA PHE A 259 -17.12 -4.27 -1.33
C PHE A 259 -18.05 -4.33 -0.12
N TYR A 260 -19.37 -4.35 -0.34
CA TYR A 260 -20.35 -4.08 0.72
C TYR A 260 -21.37 -5.20 0.94
N GLY A 261 -21.27 -6.30 0.19
CA GLY A 261 -22.21 -7.41 0.26
C GLY A 261 -23.63 -7.07 -0.22
N MET A 262 -24.61 -7.88 0.19
CA MET A 262 -26.01 -7.74 -0.22
C MET A 262 -26.88 -7.25 0.94
N LYS A 263 -27.96 -6.52 0.61
CA LYS A 263 -29.01 -6.13 1.56
C LYS A 263 -30.21 -7.07 1.45
N PRO A 264 -30.97 -7.35 2.53
CA PRO A 264 -32.21 -8.10 2.44
C PRO A 264 -33.16 -7.52 1.38
N GLY A 265 -33.77 -8.40 0.58
CA GLY A 265 -34.63 -8.04 -0.53
C GLY A 265 -33.92 -7.75 -1.85
N THR A 266 -32.58 -7.65 -1.88
CA THR A 266 -31.82 -7.41 -3.11
C THR A 266 -31.53 -8.70 -3.88
N GLU A 267 -31.42 -8.57 -5.20
CA GLU A 267 -31.07 -9.64 -6.13
C GLU A 267 -29.90 -9.19 -7.02
N ILE A 268 -28.99 -10.11 -7.29
CA ILE A 268 -27.90 -9.90 -8.24
C ILE A 268 -27.78 -11.08 -9.19
N THR A 269 -27.15 -10.80 -10.32
CA THR A 269 -26.80 -11.79 -11.35
C THR A 269 -25.28 -11.86 -11.45
N VAL A 270 -24.73 -13.07 -11.32
CA VAL A 270 -23.28 -13.33 -11.33
C VAL A 270 -22.97 -14.33 -12.42
N THR A 271 -22.25 -13.91 -13.47
CA THR A 271 -21.82 -14.79 -14.56
C THR A 271 -20.45 -15.37 -14.21
N ILE A 272 -20.40 -16.68 -13.97
CA ILE A 272 -19.18 -17.39 -13.58
C ILE A 272 -18.44 -17.97 -14.78
N GLU A 273 -19.19 -18.36 -15.82
CA GLU A 273 -18.67 -18.83 -17.11
C GLU A 273 -19.69 -18.49 -18.21
N THR A 274 -19.26 -18.54 -19.48
CA THR A 274 -20.17 -18.36 -20.62
C THR A 274 -21.34 -19.34 -20.54
N GLY A 275 -22.57 -18.82 -20.45
CA GLY A 275 -23.79 -19.62 -20.32
C GLY A 275 -24.10 -20.13 -18.91
N LYS A 276 -23.27 -19.82 -17.90
CA LYS A 276 -23.52 -20.16 -16.48
C LYS A 276 -23.66 -18.88 -15.65
N THR A 277 -24.90 -18.62 -15.24
CA THR A 277 -25.25 -17.44 -14.47
C THR A 277 -25.95 -17.85 -13.18
N LEU A 278 -25.52 -17.26 -12.07
CA LEU A 278 -26.12 -17.42 -10.76
C LEU A 278 -27.02 -16.22 -10.49
N VAL A 279 -28.29 -16.47 -10.19
CA VAL A 279 -29.22 -15.48 -9.65
C VAL A 279 -29.25 -15.67 -8.14
N VAL A 280 -28.75 -14.67 -7.42
CA VAL A 280 -28.65 -14.69 -5.96
C VAL A 280 -29.57 -13.63 -5.41
N ARG A 281 -30.52 -14.03 -4.55
CA ARG A 281 -31.42 -13.11 -3.86
C ARG A 281 -31.23 -13.22 -2.35
N CYS A 282 -30.83 -12.14 -1.70
CA CYS A 282 -30.73 -12.09 -0.24
C CYS A 282 -32.14 -11.96 0.36
N LEU A 283 -32.59 -12.94 1.14
CA LEU A 283 -33.91 -12.91 1.76
C LEU A 283 -33.86 -12.22 3.12
N ALA A 284 -32.94 -12.66 3.98
CA ALA A 284 -32.78 -12.14 5.34
C ALA A 284 -31.37 -12.40 5.87
N ILE A 285 -30.94 -11.56 6.79
CA ILE A 285 -29.70 -11.70 7.56
C ILE A 285 -30.13 -11.75 9.02
N GLY A 286 -29.80 -12.84 9.73
CA GLY A 286 -30.14 -13.03 11.14
C GLY A 286 -29.33 -12.16 12.08
N GLU A 287 -29.61 -12.28 13.38
CA GLU A 287 -28.77 -11.70 14.43
C GLU A 287 -27.50 -12.54 14.65
N THR A 288 -26.52 -11.93 15.28
CA THR A 288 -25.26 -12.58 15.65
C THR A 288 -25.51 -13.52 16.84
N ASP A 289 -25.17 -14.79 16.66
CA ASP A 289 -25.27 -15.80 17.71
C ASP A 289 -24.15 -15.68 18.75
N ASP A 290 -24.26 -16.44 19.85
CA ASP A 290 -23.29 -16.45 20.94
C ASP A 290 -21.88 -16.90 20.50
N GLU A 291 -21.77 -17.58 19.35
CA GLU A 291 -20.51 -17.99 18.74
C GLU A 291 -19.91 -16.88 17.84
N GLY A 292 -20.58 -15.74 17.72
CA GLY A 292 -20.18 -14.60 16.91
C GLY A 292 -20.45 -14.79 15.42
N ASN A 293 -21.46 -15.57 15.04
CA ASN A 293 -21.81 -15.84 13.64
C ASN A 293 -23.23 -15.37 13.31
N VAL A 294 -23.45 -15.02 12.04
CA VAL A 294 -24.75 -14.67 11.49
C VAL A 294 -25.23 -15.74 10.52
N LYS A 295 -26.53 -16.01 10.56
CA LYS A 295 -27.20 -16.88 9.59
C LYS A 295 -27.79 -16.06 8.45
N VAL A 296 -27.35 -16.30 7.22
CA VAL A 296 -27.80 -15.62 6.02
C VAL A 296 -28.72 -16.54 5.22
N PHE A 297 -29.94 -16.06 4.94
CA PHE A 297 -30.94 -16.75 4.12
C PHE A 297 -30.97 -16.12 2.74
N PHE A 298 -30.84 -16.94 1.69
CA PHE A 298 -30.81 -16.46 0.32
C PHE A 298 -31.41 -17.49 -0.62
N GLU A 299 -31.88 -17.06 -1.79
CA GLU A 299 -32.21 -17.94 -2.90
C GLU A 299 -31.03 -17.97 -3.87
N LEU A 300 -30.71 -19.16 -4.36
CA LEU A 300 -29.75 -19.38 -5.44
C LEU A 300 -30.49 -20.09 -6.58
N ASN A 301 -30.68 -19.41 -7.70
CA ASN A 301 -31.44 -19.91 -8.86
C ASN A 301 -32.84 -20.42 -8.46
N GLY A 302 -33.53 -19.64 -7.61
CA GLY A 302 -34.88 -19.95 -7.11
C GLY A 302 -34.94 -21.02 -6.00
N GLN A 303 -33.80 -21.57 -5.58
CA GLN A 303 -33.75 -22.53 -4.46
C GLN A 303 -33.34 -21.84 -3.17
N PRO A 304 -34.12 -21.96 -2.07
CA PRO A 304 -33.73 -21.39 -0.79
C PRO A 304 -32.49 -22.12 -0.23
N ARG A 305 -31.55 -21.32 0.26
CA ARG A 305 -30.28 -21.73 0.84
C ARG A 305 -30.05 -20.95 2.13
N THR A 306 -29.16 -21.49 2.95
CA THR A 306 -28.75 -20.83 4.18
C THR A 306 -27.27 -21.04 4.39
N ALA A 307 -26.57 -20.00 4.81
CA ALA A 307 -25.16 -20.04 5.18
C ALA A 307 -24.96 -19.46 6.58
N LYS A 308 -23.98 -19.95 7.31
CA LYS A 308 -23.51 -19.40 8.59
C LYS A 308 -22.16 -18.72 8.32
N VAL A 309 -22.04 -17.44 8.67
CA VAL A 309 -20.85 -16.62 8.38
C VAL A 309 -20.44 -15.89 9.66
N ALA A 310 -19.15 -15.80 9.96
CA ALA A 310 -18.67 -15.07 11.14
C ALA A 310 -18.98 -13.57 11.02
N ASP A 311 -19.52 -12.99 12.10
CA ASP A 311 -19.69 -11.55 12.23
C ASP A 311 -18.37 -10.89 12.65
N ARG A 312 -17.61 -10.44 11.66
CA ARG A 312 -16.34 -9.75 11.92
C ARG A 312 -16.55 -8.35 12.52
N ALA A 313 -17.73 -7.75 12.39
CA ALA A 313 -18.04 -6.46 12.99
C ALA A 313 -18.43 -6.59 14.47
N ALA A 314 -19.08 -7.69 14.87
CA ALA A 314 -19.34 -7.95 16.29
C ALA A 314 -18.07 -8.21 17.10
N LYS A 315 -17.02 -8.81 16.50
CA LYS A 315 -15.74 -9.04 17.16
C LYS A 315 -14.90 -7.77 17.35
N SER A 316 -15.05 -6.75 16.52
CA SER A 316 -14.27 -5.50 16.63
C SER A 316 -14.72 -4.60 17.79
N GLY A 317 -15.84 -4.89 18.44
CA GLY A 317 -16.29 -4.19 19.65
C GLY A 317 -15.71 -4.75 20.96
N ALA A 318 -15.09 -5.95 20.96
CA ALA A 318 -14.90 -6.72 22.19
C ALA A 318 -13.48 -6.67 22.80
N ASN A 319 -12.44 -6.30 22.05
CA ASN A 319 -11.07 -6.24 22.58
C ASN A 319 -10.44 -4.87 22.32
N LYS A 320 -10.80 -3.85 23.10
CA LYS A 320 -9.89 -2.72 23.29
C LYS A 320 -8.68 -3.25 24.05
N HIS A 321 -7.56 -3.42 23.36
CA HIS A 321 -6.30 -3.73 24.03
C HIS A 321 -6.01 -2.63 25.06
N PRO A 322 -5.49 -2.97 26.25
CA PRO A 322 -5.04 -1.96 27.20
C PRO A 322 -4.02 -1.05 26.50
N LYS A 323 -4.06 0.26 26.78
CA LYS A 323 -3.08 1.20 26.22
C LYS A 323 -1.80 1.17 27.05
N ALA A 324 -0.66 1.36 26.39
CA ALA A 324 0.61 1.50 27.08
C ALA A 324 0.60 2.74 27.99
N GLU A 325 1.30 2.65 29.13
CA GLU A 325 1.42 3.77 30.05
C GLU A 325 2.46 4.74 29.51
N VAL A 326 2.08 6.02 29.42
CA VAL A 326 2.95 7.05 28.84
C VAL A 326 4.20 7.22 29.70
N GLY A 327 5.37 7.00 29.11
CA GLY A 327 6.67 7.14 29.77
C GLY A 327 7.14 5.92 30.56
N ASN A 328 6.46 4.78 30.45
CA ASN A 328 6.88 3.52 31.07
C ASN A 328 7.69 2.68 30.06
N PRO A 329 9.02 2.57 30.19
CA PRO A 329 9.87 1.84 29.25
C PRO A 329 9.66 0.32 29.27
N LEU A 330 8.92 -0.21 30.26
CA LEU A 330 8.54 -1.62 30.35
C LEU A 330 7.24 -1.93 29.57
N HIS A 331 6.57 -0.91 29.02
CA HIS A 331 5.36 -1.07 28.22
C HIS A 331 5.68 -0.88 26.74
N VAL A 332 5.62 -1.96 25.97
CA VAL A 332 5.88 -1.93 24.53
C VAL A 332 4.59 -1.58 23.79
N ALA A 333 4.52 -0.34 23.31
CA ALA A 333 3.35 0.20 22.64
C ALA A 333 3.39 -0.02 21.12
N ALA A 334 2.23 -0.24 20.50
CA ALA A 334 2.08 -0.21 19.05
C ALA A 334 2.33 1.22 18.54
N PRO A 335 3.32 1.46 17.65
CA PRO A 335 3.62 2.82 17.16
C PRO A 335 2.56 3.31 16.15
N MET A 336 1.88 2.39 15.48
CA MET A 336 0.88 2.67 14.45
C MET A 336 -0.14 1.53 14.36
N PRO A 337 -1.33 1.77 13.78
CA PRO A 337 -2.29 0.69 13.52
C PRO A 337 -1.74 -0.31 12.51
N GLY A 338 -2.02 -1.60 12.72
CA GLY A 338 -1.49 -2.68 11.88
C GLY A 338 -1.94 -4.06 12.33
N VAL A 339 -1.20 -5.07 11.91
CA VAL A 339 -1.38 -6.47 12.33
C VAL A 339 -0.05 -7.01 12.83
N VAL A 340 -0.02 -7.70 13.96
CA VAL A 340 1.22 -8.38 14.41
C VAL A 340 1.57 -9.50 13.43
N SER A 341 2.69 -9.38 12.72
CA SER A 341 3.13 -10.32 11.68
C SER A 341 3.99 -11.46 12.23
N SER A 342 4.82 -11.20 13.25
CA SER A 342 5.58 -12.25 13.93
C SER A 342 5.91 -11.87 15.38
N LEU A 343 6.08 -12.88 16.24
CA LEU A 343 6.60 -12.73 17.60
C LEU A 343 7.98 -13.40 17.63
N ILE A 344 9.00 -12.67 18.10
CA ILE A 344 10.39 -13.14 18.17
C ILE A 344 10.76 -13.55 19.61
N VAL A 345 9.95 -13.14 20.58
CA VAL A 345 10.15 -13.44 22.01
C VAL A 345 9.01 -14.27 22.61
N GLU A 346 9.34 -14.99 23.68
CA GLU A 346 8.40 -15.77 24.49
C GLU A 346 8.25 -15.19 25.91
N VAL A 347 7.15 -15.53 26.58
CA VAL A 347 6.95 -15.17 28.00
C VAL A 347 8.06 -15.78 28.86
N ALA A 348 8.55 -15.02 29.84
CA ALA A 348 9.70 -15.28 30.70
C ALA A 348 11.09 -15.21 30.03
N GLN A 349 11.17 -14.77 28.77
CA GLN A 349 12.45 -14.52 28.09
C GLN A 349 13.09 -13.21 28.58
N LYS A 350 14.42 -13.22 28.80
CA LYS A 350 15.22 -12.01 29.04
C LYS A 350 15.51 -11.30 27.72
N VAL A 351 15.39 -9.98 27.72
CA VAL A 351 15.65 -9.10 26.58
C VAL A 351 16.50 -7.92 27.02
N GLU A 352 17.39 -7.47 26.15
CA GLU A 352 18.22 -6.27 26.33
C GLU A 352 17.66 -5.11 25.51
N ALA A 353 17.94 -3.88 25.92
CA ALA A 353 17.56 -2.69 25.16
C ALA A 353 18.11 -2.77 23.72
N GLY A 354 17.21 -2.64 22.73
CA GLY A 354 17.52 -2.77 21.30
C GLY A 354 17.16 -4.14 20.69
N ASP A 355 16.88 -5.16 21.50
CA ASP A 355 16.45 -6.46 20.99
C ASP A 355 15.11 -6.37 20.25
N VAL A 356 14.97 -7.12 19.16
CA VAL A 356 13.70 -7.19 18.42
C VAL A 356 12.73 -8.12 19.15
N LEU A 357 11.55 -7.60 19.47
CA LEU A 357 10.52 -8.32 20.21
C LEU A 357 9.48 -8.95 19.28
N LEU A 358 9.00 -8.18 18.31
CA LEU A 358 7.95 -8.60 17.37
C LEU A 358 8.05 -7.77 16.09
N THR A 359 7.40 -8.24 15.02
CA THR A 359 7.18 -7.43 13.81
C THR A 359 5.70 -7.15 13.63
N ILE A 360 5.38 -5.95 13.13
CA ILE A 360 4.03 -5.56 12.73
C ILE A 360 4.00 -5.32 11.22
N GLU A 361 2.93 -5.75 10.57
CA GLU A 361 2.60 -5.43 9.18
C GLU A 361 1.55 -4.31 9.16
N ALA A 362 1.91 -3.17 8.61
CA ALA A 362 1.00 -2.07 8.35
C ALA A 362 1.19 -1.59 6.92
N MET A 363 0.09 -1.48 6.15
CA MET A 363 0.12 -1.01 4.77
C MET A 363 1.15 -1.75 3.87
N LYS A 364 1.29 -3.07 4.03
CA LYS A 364 2.26 -3.95 3.33
C LYS A 364 3.73 -3.64 3.63
N MET A 365 4.01 -2.93 4.72
CA MET A 365 5.35 -2.72 5.26
C MET A 365 5.46 -3.45 6.59
N GLU A 366 6.51 -4.26 6.74
CA GLU A 366 6.85 -4.86 8.02
C GLU A 366 7.76 -3.90 8.79
N THR A 367 7.47 -3.68 10.07
CA THR A 367 8.27 -2.86 10.98
C THR A 367 8.64 -3.69 12.20
N ALA A 368 9.93 -3.75 12.51
CA ALA A 368 10.44 -4.40 13.71
C ALA A 368 10.24 -3.50 14.94
N ILE A 369 9.74 -4.07 16.03
CA ILE A 369 9.56 -3.39 17.31
C ILE A 369 10.64 -3.85 18.27
N HIS A 370 11.38 -2.89 18.80
CA HIS A 370 12.54 -3.11 19.66
C HIS A 370 12.22 -2.84 21.13
N ALA A 371 12.94 -3.49 22.05
CA ALA A 371 12.90 -3.18 23.47
C ALA A 371 13.55 -1.83 23.78
N GLU A 372 12.90 -0.98 24.56
CA GLU A 372 13.46 0.31 24.98
C GLU A 372 14.34 0.22 26.25
N ALA A 373 14.23 -0.88 27.00
CA ALA A 373 14.98 -1.15 28.22
C ALA A 373 15.18 -2.65 28.42
N ASP A 374 16.17 -2.99 29.26
CA ASP A 374 16.41 -4.36 29.70
C ASP A 374 15.24 -4.87 30.55
N GLY A 375 14.89 -6.15 30.41
CA GLY A 375 13.83 -6.75 31.22
C GLY A 375 13.55 -8.21 30.89
N VAL A 376 12.48 -8.73 31.49
CA VAL A 376 11.92 -10.05 31.27
C VAL A 376 10.51 -9.89 30.69
N VAL A 377 10.18 -10.64 29.64
CA VAL A 377 8.84 -10.63 29.04
C VAL A 377 7.83 -11.20 30.02
N LYS A 378 7.07 -10.35 30.70
CA LYS A 378 6.05 -10.75 31.66
C LYS A 378 4.79 -11.26 30.96
N LYS A 379 4.36 -10.56 29.91
CA LYS A 379 3.12 -10.91 29.19
C LYS A 379 3.14 -10.42 27.75
N ILE A 380 2.69 -11.29 26.85
CA ILE A 380 2.36 -10.95 25.46
C ILE A 380 0.84 -10.75 25.38
N ILE A 381 0.40 -9.56 25.01
CA ILE A 381 -1.02 -9.17 24.97
C ILE A 381 -1.59 -9.34 23.57
N THR A 382 -0.74 -9.18 22.55
CA THR A 382 -1.12 -9.22 21.13
C THR A 382 -0.41 -10.38 20.42
N PRO A 383 -1.03 -11.58 20.33
CA PRO A 383 -0.47 -12.70 19.58
C PRO A 383 -0.40 -12.42 18.07
N VAL A 384 0.36 -13.23 17.32
CA VAL A 384 0.47 -13.13 15.85
C VAL A 384 -0.91 -13.14 15.19
N GLY A 385 -1.13 -12.26 14.21
CA GLY A 385 -2.40 -12.06 13.51
C GLY A 385 -3.37 -11.09 14.20
N THR A 386 -3.01 -10.54 15.37
CA THR A 386 -3.84 -9.58 16.10
C THR A 386 -3.79 -8.21 15.42
N GLN A 387 -4.97 -7.61 15.19
CA GLN A 387 -5.10 -6.21 14.79
C GLN A 387 -4.82 -5.31 15.99
N ILE A 388 -4.00 -4.28 15.78
CA ILE A 388 -3.59 -3.33 16.81
C ILE A 388 -3.89 -1.91 16.32
N ASP A 389 -4.27 -1.03 17.23
CA ASP A 389 -4.33 0.41 17.03
C ASP A 389 -3.08 1.09 17.62
N ALA A 390 -2.81 2.32 17.20
CA ALA A 390 -1.75 3.12 17.80
C ALA A 390 -1.92 3.20 19.33
N LYS A 391 -0.81 3.02 20.04
CA LYS A 391 -0.67 3.01 21.51
C LYS A 391 -1.25 1.79 22.23
N ASP A 392 -1.74 0.78 21.52
CA ASP A 392 -2.08 -0.50 22.15
C ASP A 392 -0.85 -1.12 22.81
N LEU A 393 -1.01 -1.65 24.02
CA LEU A 393 0.04 -2.37 24.73
C LEU A 393 0.18 -3.76 24.10
N MET A 394 1.33 -4.03 23.51
CA MET A 394 1.62 -5.28 22.81
C MET A 394 2.34 -6.28 23.74
N ILE A 395 3.35 -5.81 24.45
CA ILE A 395 4.15 -6.59 25.41
C ILE A 395 4.33 -5.78 26.70
N GLU A 396 4.21 -6.47 27.84
CA GLU A 396 4.57 -5.97 29.16
C GLU A 396 5.86 -6.65 29.62
N LEU A 397 6.87 -5.86 29.99
CA LEU A 397 8.13 -6.31 30.58
C LEU A 397 8.10 -6.14 32.11
N GLU A 398 8.94 -6.90 32.80
CA GLU A 398 9.25 -6.72 34.21
C GLU A 398 10.76 -6.76 34.46
N VAL A 399 11.20 -6.20 35.59
CA VAL A 399 12.62 -6.13 35.97
C VAL A 399 13.06 -7.41 36.70
#